data_AF-A0A2G6H7S4-F1
#
_entry.id   AF-A0A2G6H7S4-F1
#
_cell.length_a   1.000
_cell.length_b   1.000
_cell.length_c   1.000
_cell.angle_alpha   90.00
_cell.angle_beta   90.00
_cell.angle_gamma   90.00
#
_symmetry.space_group_name_H-M   'P 1'
#
loop_
_entity.id
_entity.type
_entity.pdbx_description
1 polymer ?
#
loop_
_entity_poly.entity_id
_entity_poly.type
_entity_poly.pdbx_seq_one_letter_code
_entity_poly.pdbx_strand_id
1 'polypeptide(L)'
;MKILNKTLLTLCLLCGLSLTAQTSYDLKIGGMKINGSADLSNATGVESGSMIYDKDAKTLTLNNVVITHTQYTTYIYNLGIDGFKIILEGTNTITANNAEVIRCLQNTEISGSGSLNINSSENIGIYINPNVTVTIKSTVNIVAGYGIGGADGVSNETLVINNANVKVKSLPGGGSILDLATLTLEGCKIVAPAGAVFNNEKHGVYVGDEKDPTIEEVVIEPSTDKVADIAIPSVSVYPNPAENLIFVETMPYQQVEIYDINGNLCISQVAYTKNISIDIKSLAKGLYIVKTNGTTQKFVKK
;
A
#
# COMPACT_ATOMS: atom_id res chain seq x y z
N MET A 1 89.85 15.22 -19.18
CA MET A 1 89.41 15.61 -17.83
C MET A 1 87.89 15.67 -17.84
N LYS A 2 87.25 14.71 -17.17
CA LYS A 2 85.90 14.70 -16.58
C LYS A 2 84.66 15.25 -17.36
N ILE A 3 83.70 14.32 -17.59
CA ILE A 3 82.26 14.38 -17.22
C ILE A 3 81.36 15.25 -18.17
N LEU A 4 80.11 14.95 -18.63
CA LEU A 4 78.98 14.07 -18.23
C LEU A 4 77.92 13.95 -19.38
N ASN A 5 77.20 12.80 -19.42
CA ASN A 5 75.80 12.48 -19.82
C ASN A 5 74.97 13.41 -20.76
N LYS A 6 74.38 12.86 -21.83
CA LYS A 6 73.01 12.24 -21.91
C LYS A 6 71.93 13.08 -21.21
N THR A 7 70.86 13.48 -21.91
CA THR A 7 69.48 12.94 -21.74
C THR A 7 68.51 13.60 -22.74
N LEU A 8 67.67 12.75 -23.31
CA LEU A 8 66.52 12.97 -24.18
C LEU A 8 65.43 13.80 -23.46
N LEU A 9 64.95 14.89 -24.06
CA LEU A 9 63.81 15.66 -23.53
C LEU A 9 62.50 15.02 -24.02
N THR A 10 61.98 14.04 -23.30
CA THR A 10 60.60 13.56 -23.45
C THR A 10 59.78 14.15 -22.30
N LEU A 11 59.01 15.19 -22.59
CA LEU A 11 58.09 15.81 -21.63
C LEU A 11 56.81 14.97 -21.56
N CYS A 12 56.73 14.08 -20.59
CA CYS A 12 55.47 13.52 -20.10
C CYS A 12 55.47 13.68 -18.58
N LEU A 13 54.71 14.65 -18.05
CA LEU A 13 54.18 14.54 -16.70
C LEU A 13 52.72 15.00 -16.70
N LEU A 14 51.86 13.98 -16.65
CA LEU A 14 50.47 14.02 -16.29
C LEU A 14 50.26 14.54 -14.85
N CYS A 15 49.00 14.92 -14.62
CA CYS A 15 48.25 14.74 -13.38
C CYS A 15 48.41 15.80 -12.28
N GLY A 16 47.45 16.73 -12.31
CA GLY A 16 47.07 17.55 -11.15
C GLY A 16 45.64 18.04 -11.25
N LEU A 17 44.72 17.30 -11.90
CA LEU A 17 43.31 17.50 -11.62
C LEU A 17 43.03 16.77 -10.32
N SER A 18 43.03 17.50 -9.21
CA SER A 18 42.35 17.03 -8.01
C SER A 18 40.88 16.90 -8.37
N LEU A 19 40.42 15.67 -8.68
CA LEU A 19 39.02 15.33 -8.49
C LEU A 19 38.76 15.52 -6.99
N THR A 20 38.20 16.67 -6.62
CA THR A 20 37.40 16.70 -5.40
C THR A 20 36.25 15.75 -5.67
N ALA A 21 36.28 14.54 -5.11
CA ALA A 21 35.12 13.68 -5.11
C ALA A 21 33.97 14.48 -4.49
N GLN A 22 33.02 14.92 -5.31
CA GLN A 22 31.79 15.50 -4.81
C GLN A 22 31.08 14.37 -4.09
N THR A 23 31.13 14.36 -2.76
CA THR A 23 30.35 13.41 -1.98
C THR A 23 28.88 13.74 -2.17
N SER A 24 28.24 13.08 -3.15
CA SER A 24 26.80 12.92 -3.19
C SER A 24 26.40 12.18 -1.92
N TYR A 25 25.32 12.63 -1.29
CA TYR A 25 24.74 11.99 -0.12
C TYR A 25 23.33 11.56 -0.51
N ASP A 26 22.97 10.36 -0.10
CA ASP A 26 21.71 9.74 -0.51
C ASP A 26 20.56 10.03 0.46
N LEU A 27 20.88 10.58 1.66
CA LEU A 27 19.91 10.89 2.71
C LEU A 27 20.29 12.19 3.43
N LYS A 28 19.29 13.03 3.67
CA LYS A 28 19.35 14.14 4.64
C LYS A 28 18.26 14.01 5.68
N ILE A 29 18.60 14.30 6.93
CA ILE A 29 17.66 14.37 8.05
C ILE A 29 17.88 15.68 8.81
N GLY A 30 16.84 16.51 8.95
CA GLY A 30 16.93 17.80 9.64
C GLY A 30 17.99 18.76 9.06
N GLY A 31 18.27 18.65 7.75
CA GLY A 31 19.33 19.38 7.06
C GLY A 31 20.73 18.75 7.14
N MET A 32 20.94 17.74 8.00
CA MET A 32 22.22 17.03 8.13
C MET A 32 22.37 15.98 7.03
N LYS A 33 23.58 15.89 6.44
CA LYS A 33 23.93 14.83 5.47
C LYS A 33 24.25 13.54 6.21
N ILE A 34 23.57 12.45 5.90
CA ILE A 34 23.73 11.16 6.59
C ILE A 34 24.60 10.23 5.74
N ASN A 35 25.81 9.91 6.21
CA ASN A 35 26.79 9.13 5.44
C ASN A 35 26.92 7.67 5.90
N GLY A 36 26.47 7.36 7.11
CA GLY A 36 26.61 6.08 7.81
C GLY A 36 25.45 5.85 8.76
N SER A 37 25.40 4.68 9.39
CA SER A 37 24.46 4.44 10.49
C SER A 37 24.69 5.48 11.59
N ALA A 38 23.60 6.00 12.16
CA ALA A 38 23.64 7.12 13.09
C ALA A 38 22.49 7.07 14.08
N ASP A 39 22.79 7.39 15.34
CA ASP A 39 21.78 7.80 16.30
C ASP A 39 21.53 9.30 16.13
N LEU A 40 20.31 9.64 15.73
CA LEU A 40 19.85 10.98 15.42
C LEU A 40 18.86 11.50 16.48
N SER A 41 18.78 10.84 17.64
CA SER A 41 17.87 11.22 18.72
C SER A 41 18.20 12.60 19.34
N ASN A 42 19.41 13.11 19.09
CA ASN A 42 19.83 14.47 19.46
C ASN A 42 19.95 15.41 18.25
N ALA A 43 19.38 15.03 17.09
CA ALA A 43 19.36 15.88 15.91
C ALA A 43 18.56 17.17 16.16
N THR A 44 18.88 18.23 15.42
CA THR A 44 18.16 19.49 15.53
C THR A 44 16.65 19.30 15.33
N GLY A 45 15.87 19.85 16.26
CA GLY A 45 14.41 19.78 16.26
C GLY A 45 13.83 18.56 16.98
N VAL A 46 14.62 17.54 17.33
CA VAL A 46 14.14 16.40 18.12
C VAL A 46 14.00 16.81 19.58
N GLU A 47 12.78 16.71 20.11
CA GLU A 47 12.45 17.07 21.50
C GLU A 47 12.45 15.86 22.43
N SER A 48 12.06 14.69 21.91
CA SER A 48 12.01 13.43 22.65
C SER A 48 11.93 12.22 21.71
N GLY A 49 12.03 11.02 22.30
CA GLY A 49 12.00 9.74 21.59
C GLY A 49 13.36 9.35 21.02
N SER A 50 13.39 8.29 20.21
CA SER A 50 14.60 7.85 19.52
C SER A 50 14.43 7.82 18.01
N MET A 51 15.47 8.25 17.30
CA MET A 51 15.54 8.24 15.84
C MET A 51 16.87 7.64 15.41
N ILE A 52 16.84 6.45 14.83
CA ILE A 52 18.06 5.68 14.51
C ILE A 52 18.05 5.32 13.03
N TYR A 53 19.12 5.69 12.32
CA TYR A 53 19.35 5.26 10.95
C TYR A 53 20.36 4.11 10.91
N ASP A 54 19.97 3.01 10.27
CA ASP A 54 20.83 1.89 9.90
C ASP A 54 21.07 1.94 8.38
N LYS A 55 22.32 2.19 7.98
CA LYS A 55 22.71 2.29 6.58
C LYS A 55 22.65 0.96 5.84
N ASP A 56 23.02 -0.14 6.48
CA ASP A 56 23.09 -1.44 5.83
C ASP A 56 21.68 -1.99 5.59
N ALA A 57 20.78 -1.75 6.55
CA ALA A 57 19.35 -2.05 6.42
C ALA A 57 18.57 -1.00 5.61
N LYS A 58 19.19 0.14 5.24
CA LYS A 58 18.54 1.30 4.61
C LYS A 58 17.29 1.77 5.36
N THR A 59 17.35 1.76 6.69
CA THR A 59 16.18 1.90 7.54
C THR A 59 16.36 3.03 8.54
N LEU A 60 15.39 3.95 8.59
CA LEU A 60 15.24 4.95 9.64
C LEU A 60 14.11 4.50 10.58
N THR A 61 14.44 4.18 11.83
CA THR A 61 13.45 3.84 12.85
C THR A 61 13.09 5.09 13.65
N LEU A 62 11.81 5.40 13.72
CA LEU A 62 11.23 6.44 14.58
C LEU A 62 10.49 5.76 15.72
N ASN A 63 10.90 6.01 16.97
CA ASN A 63 10.24 5.44 18.14
C ASN A 63 9.86 6.54 19.14
N ASN A 64 8.56 6.80 19.23
CA ASN A 64 7.99 7.87 20.06
C ASN A 64 8.67 9.24 19.85
N VAL A 65 9.13 9.51 18.62
CA VAL A 65 9.87 10.75 18.33
C VAL A 65 8.92 11.93 18.26
N VAL A 66 9.29 13.03 18.89
CA VAL A 66 8.59 14.32 18.76
C VAL A 66 9.58 15.33 18.18
N ILE A 67 9.23 15.90 17.02
CA ILE A 67 10.09 16.82 16.28
C ILE A 67 9.35 18.13 16.01
N THR A 68 10.03 19.24 16.28
CA THR A 68 9.65 20.59 15.82
C THR A 68 10.74 21.13 14.89
N HIS A 69 10.42 21.26 13.60
CA HIS A 69 11.33 21.68 12.56
C HIS A 69 10.94 23.03 11.95
N THR A 70 11.76 24.05 12.21
CA THR A 70 11.47 25.44 11.81
C THR A 70 12.26 25.89 10.58
N GLN A 71 13.22 25.09 10.11
CA GLN A 71 14.11 25.46 9.01
C GLN A 71 13.44 25.28 7.64
N TYR A 72 13.84 26.10 6.65
CA TYR A 72 13.40 26.03 5.25
C TYR A 72 14.08 24.89 4.48
N THR A 73 14.03 23.68 5.02
CA THR A 73 14.59 22.49 4.36
C THR A 73 13.75 21.27 4.69
N THR A 74 13.65 20.34 3.75
CA THR A 74 12.93 19.10 3.99
C THR A 74 13.48 18.37 5.22
N TYR A 75 12.60 17.85 6.09
CA TYR A 75 13.08 17.15 7.28
C TYR A 75 13.66 15.78 6.93
N ILE A 76 12.89 14.88 6.31
CA ILE A 76 13.38 13.58 5.81
C ILE A 76 13.46 13.67 4.30
N TYR A 77 14.68 13.70 3.76
CA TYR A 77 14.90 13.79 2.33
C TYR A 77 15.69 12.57 1.86
N ASN A 78 15.01 11.63 1.21
CA ASN A 78 15.63 10.51 0.52
C ASN A 78 16.02 10.95 -0.90
N LEU A 79 17.32 11.19 -1.13
CA LEU A 79 17.86 11.65 -2.42
C LEU A 79 18.27 10.48 -3.33
N GLY A 80 18.73 9.37 -2.75
CA GLY A 80 19.45 8.34 -3.50
C GLY A 80 19.35 6.92 -2.95
N ILE A 81 18.57 6.68 -1.88
CA ILE A 81 18.41 5.35 -1.31
C ILE A 81 17.17 4.67 -1.92
N ASP A 82 17.39 3.84 -2.94
CA ASP A 82 16.33 2.95 -3.44
C ASP A 82 16.01 1.85 -2.40
N GLY A 83 14.72 1.69 -2.13
CA GLY A 83 14.18 0.80 -1.10
C GLY A 83 14.38 1.31 0.34
N PHE A 84 14.44 2.63 0.54
CA PHE A 84 14.53 3.24 1.87
C PHE A 84 13.30 2.91 2.70
N LYS A 85 13.49 2.63 4.00
CA LYS A 85 12.41 2.31 4.92
C LYS A 85 12.35 3.30 6.07
N ILE A 86 11.16 3.75 6.40
CA ILE A 86 10.85 4.47 7.63
C ILE A 86 10.00 3.52 8.49
N ILE A 87 10.59 3.00 9.56
CA ILE A 87 9.92 2.07 10.48
C ILE A 87 9.38 2.87 11.66
N LEU A 88 8.07 2.77 11.87
CA LEU A 88 7.34 3.46 12.92
C LEU A 88 7.14 2.53 14.11
N GLU A 89 7.62 2.97 15.27
CA GLU A 89 7.38 2.39 16.58
C GLU A 89 6.75 3.45 17.49
N GLY A 90 5.79 3.06 18.33
CA GLY A 90 5.07 4.00 19.17
C GLY A 90 4.39 5.13 18.37
N THR A 91 4.24 6.30 18.99
CA THR A 91 3.57 7.45 18.37
C THR A 91 4.58 8.53 18.02
N ASN A 92 4.81 8.74 16.72
CA ASN A 92 5.78 9.70 16.22
C ASN A 92 5.07 10.95 15.70
N THR A 93 5.65 12.13 15.94
CA THR A 93 5.09 13.42 15.52
C THR A 93 6.19 14.28 14.92
N ILE A 94 5.96 14.82 13.73
CA ILE A 94 6.82 15.81 13.08
C ILE A 94 5.97 17.04 12.77
N THR A 95 6.33 18.16 13.39
CA THR A 95 5.75 19.46 13.12
C THR A 95 6.75 20.28 12.31
N ALA A 96 6.34 20.77 11.14
CA ALA A 96 7.15 21.64 10.28
C ALA A 96 6.33 22.85 9.84
N ASN A 97 6.97 23.98 9.54
CA ASN A 97 6.23 25.17 9.09
C ASN A 97 6.46 25.51 7.63
N ASN A 98 7.69 25.32 7.14
CA ASN A 98 8.23 26.08 6.03
C ASN A 98 8.72 25.25 4.82
N ALA A 99 8.68 23.92 4.92
CA ALA A 99 9.25 23.02 3.92
C ALA A 99 8.52 21.67 3.90
N GLU A 100 8.76 20.85 2.87
CA GLU A 100 8.21 19.50 2.78
C GLU A 100 8.65 18.68 3.99
N VAL A 101 7.79 17.84 4.57
CA VAL A 101 8.20 17.05 5.73
C VAL A 101 9.01 15.83 5.29
N ILE A 102 8.48 15.09 4.32
CA ILE A 102 9.15 13.94 3.70
C ILE A 102 9.21 14.17 2.20
N ARG A 103 10.40 14.09 1.62
CA ARG A 103 10.62 14.15 0.17
C ARG A 103 11.35 12.91 -0.32
N CYS A 104 10.78 12.25 -1.32
CA CYS A 104 11.28 10.99 -1.85
C CYS A 104 11.67 11.13 -3.32
N LEU A 105 12.97 11.01 -3.62
CA LEU A 105 13.52 10.88 -4.98
C LEU A 105 13.79 9.43 -5.36
N GLN A 106 13.61 8.51 -4.41
CA GLN A 106 13.76 7.08 -4.57
C GLN A 106 12.64 6.36 -3.82
N ASN A 107 12.38 5.10 -4.21
CA ASN A 107 11.29 4.32 -3.63
C ASN A 107 11.44 4.22 -2.11
N THR A 108 10.34 4.50 -1.41
CA THR A 108 10.34 4.59 0.05
C THR A 108 9.14 3.86 0.64
N GLU A 109 9.38 3.04 1.66
CA GLU A 109 8.33 2.36 2.42
C GLU A 109 8.19 3.00 3.80
N ILE A 110 6.96 3.28 4.24
CA ILE A 110 6.62 3.67 5.60
C ILE A 110 5.84 2.50 6.21
N SER A 111 6.42 1.81 7.19
CA SER A 111 5.85 0.60 7.79
C SER A 111 6.14 0.53 9.30
N GLY A 112 5.85 -0.60 9.94
CA GLY A 112 5.96 -0.77 11.39
C GLY A 112 4.61 -0.68 12.11
N SER A 113 4.59 -1.03 13.39
CA SER A 113 3.37 -1.12 14.20
C SER A 113 2.94 0.20 14.84
N GLY A 114 3.77 1.24 14.74
CA GLY A 114 3.51 2.56 15.30
C GLY A 114 2.66 3.46 14.40
N SER A 115 2.74 4.76 14.67
CA SER A 115 2.09 5.79 13.86
C SER A 115 2.99 6.99 13.61
N LEU A 116 2.72 7.73 12.53
CA LEU A 116 3.35 9.00 12.20
C LEU A 116 2.29 10.09 12.05
N ASN A 117 2.45 11.17 12.80
CA ASN A 117 1.64 12.38 12.69
C ASN A 117 2.48 13.50 12.07
N ILE A 118 2.03 14.07 10.98
CA ILE A 118 2.68 15.20 10.30
C ILE A 118 1.77 16.42 10.42
N ASN A 119 2.31 17.51 10.95
CA ASN A 119 1.65 18.81 10.98
C ASN A 119 2.52 19.82 10.20
N SER A 120 2.02 20.34 9.08
CA SER A 120 2.72 21.30 8.22
C SER A 120 1.88 22.54 7.94
N SER A 121 2.33 23.74 8.31
CA SER A 121 1.49 24.94 8.15
C SER A 121 1.45 25.52 6.73
N GLU A 122 2.49 25.33 5.91
CA GLU A 122 2.59 26.02 4.60
C GLU A 122 2.95 25.10 3.43
N ASN A 123 3.49 23.90 3.69
CA ASN A 123 4.05 23.07 2.63
C ASN A 123 3.51 21.64 2.68
N ILE A 124 3.96 20.79 1.75
CA ILE A 124 3.48 19.43 1.57
C ILE A 124 3.95 18.50 2.70
N GLY A 125 3.07 17.60 3.14
CA GLY A 125 3.44 16.56 4.10
C GLY A 125 4.41 15.54 3.49
N ILE A 126 3.99 14.90 2.40
CA ILE A 126 4.82 13.93 1.67
C ILE A 126 4.85 14.30 0.18
N TYR A 127 6.06 14.55 -0.34
CA TYR A 127 6.31 14.82 -1.74
C TYR A 127 6.96 13.62 -2.45
N ILE A 128 6.35 13.21 -3.56
CA ILE A 128 6.79 12.08 -4.39
C ILE A 128 7.34 12.63 -5.70
N ASN A 129 8.61 12.37 -6.00
CA ASN A 129 9.20 12.80 -7.27
C ASN A 129 8.77 11.90 -8.45
N PRO A 130 8.98 12.35 -9.70
CA PRO A 130 8.82 11.53 -10.90
C PRO A 130 9.47 10.15 -10.80
N ASN A 131 8.76 9.12 -11.25
CA ASN A 131 9.16 7.70 -11.25
C ASN A 131 9.47 7.13 -9.86
N VAL A 132 8.87 7.69 -8.81
CA VAL A 132 9.04 7.22 -7.43
C VAL A 132 7.74 6.60 -6.94
N THR A 133 7.87 5.47 -6.24
CA THR A 133 6.79 4.87 -5.47
C THR A 133 7.01 5.09 -3.97
N VAL A 134 6.01 5.67 -3.30
CA VAL A 134 5.92 5.65 -1.84
C VAL A 134 4.86 4.63 -1.42
N THR A 135 5.23 3.70 -0.55
CA THR A 135 4.33 2.66 -0.03
C THR A 135 4.09 2.86 1.46
N ILE A 136 2.83 2.95 1.90
CA ILE A 136 2.44 3.09 3.30
C ILE A 136 1.74 1.81 3.77
N LYS A 137 2.28 1.19 4.82
CA LYS A 137 1.82 -0.05 5.46
C LYS A 137 1.56 0.12 6.96
N SER A 138 1.39 1.35 7.42
CA SER A 138 1.26 1.70 8.83
C SER A 138 0.28 2.86 9.03
N THR A 139 0.15 3.37 10.25
CA THR A 139 -0.75 4.49 10.54
C THR A 139 -0.08 5.82 10.25
N VAL A 140 -0.63 6.63 9.34
CA VAL A 140 -0.10 7.95 8.98
C VAL A 140 -1.21 8.99 8.99
N ASN A 141 -1.05 10.04 9.79
CA ASN A 141 -1.98 11.17 9.85
C ASN A 141 -1.26 12.44 9.41
N ILE A 142 -1.84 13.21 8.48
CA ILE A 142 -1.23 14.40 7.92
C ILE A 142 -2.24 15.54 7.93
N VAL A 143 -1.85 16.66 8.53
CA VAL A 143 -2.50 17.96 8.37
C VAL A 143 -1.45 18.91 7.81
N ALA A 144 -1.57 19.30 6.55
CA ALA A 144 -0.50 20.01 5.85
C ALA A 144 -1.03 21.07 4.88
N GLY A 145 -0.21 22.03 4.43
CA GLY A 145 -0.59 22.95 3.34
C GLY A 145 -1.09 22.19 2.11
N TYR A 146 -0.36 21.13 1.77
CA TYR A 146 -0.74 20.08 0.82
C TYR A 146 -0.51 18.74 1.51
N GLY A 147 -1.42 17.77 1.39
CA GLY A 147 -1.30 16.53 2.15
C GLY A 147 -0.19 15.62 1.62
N ILE A 148 -0.53 14.77 0.66
CA ILE A 148 0.40 13.91 -0.08
C ILE A 148 0.27 14.24 -1.56
N GLY A 149 1.38 14.43 -2.25
CA GLY A 149 1.32 14.69 -3.68
C GLY A 149 2.61 14.48 -4.44
N GLY A 150 2.48 14.48 -5.76
CA GLY A 150 3.59 14.34 -6.69
C GLY A 150 4.03 15.67 -7.30
N ALA A 151 4.78 15.60 -8.39
CA ALA A 151 5.31 16.78 -9.06
C ALA A 151 4.35 17.34 -10.12
N ASP A 152 3.75 16.47 -10.92
CA ASP A 152 2.84 16.84 -12.00
C ASP A 152 1.68 15.86 -12.21
N GLY A 153 1.71 14.70 -11.55
CA GLY A 153 0.69 13.67 -11.65
C GLY A 153 0.71 12.87 -12.95
N VAL A 154 1.68 13.08 -13.84
CA VAL A 154 1.80 12.35 -15.12
C VAL A 154 3.15 11.65 -15.26
N SER A 155 4.10 11.97 -14.39
CA SER A 155 5.47 11.47 -14.42
C SER A 155 5.68 10.24 -13.52
N ASN A 156 4.66 9.40 -13.39
CA ASN A 156 4.68 8.12 -12.66
C ASN A 156 4.94 8.25 -11.14
N GLU A 157 4.46 9.33 -10.52
CA GLU A 157 4.41 9.49 -9.07
C GLU A 157 3.33 8.57 -8.50
N THR A 158 3.76 7.55 -7.76
CA THR A 158 2.88 6.48 -7.29
C THR A 158 2.80 6.46 -5.78
N LEU A 159 1.57 6.50 -5.25
CA LEU A 159 1.28 6.22 -3.85
C LEU A 159 0.58 4.86 -3.73
N VAL A 160 1.13 3.97 -2.91
CA VAL A 160 0.52 2.69 -2.57
C VAL A 160 0.15 2.70 -1.09
N ILE A 161 -1.12 2.48 -0.78
CA ILE A 161 -1.59 2.30 0.60
C ILE A 161 -1.99 0.83 0.75
N ASN A 162 -1.28 0.09 1.61
CA ASN A 162 -1.41 -1.36 1.74
C ASN A 162 -1.75 -1.73 3.20
N ASN A 163 -2.98 -2.20 3.42
CA ASN A 163 -3.52 -2.61 4.72
C ASN A 163 -3.21 -1.61 5.85
N ALA A 164 -3.31 -0.31 5.55
CA ALA A 164 -2.87 0.80 6.38
C ALA A 164 -4.05 1.71 6.75
N ASN A 165 -3.88 2.47 7.85
CA ASN A 165 -4.81 3.53 8.24
C ASN A 165 -4.15 4.88 7.93
N VAL A 166 -4.69 5.63 6.98
CA VAL A 166 -4.11 6.89 6.52
C VAL A 166 -5.16 7.98 6.56
N LYS A 167 -4.84 9.10 7.22
CA LYS A 167 -5.70 10.30 7.26
C LYS A 167 -4.93 11.48 6.71
N VAL A 168 -5.50 12.16 5.72
CA VAL A 168 -4.82 13.27 5.06
C VAL A 168 -5.77 14.43 4.89
N LYS A 169 -5.43 15.57 5.48
CA LYS A 169 -6.19 16.81 5.36
C LYS A 169 -5.28 17.92 4.88
N SER A 170 -5.69 18.66 3.86
CA SER A 170 -4.99 19.88 3.49
C SER A 170 -5.55 21.11 4.21
N LEU A 171 -4.73 22.14 4.32
CA LEU A 171 -5.18 23.48 4.67
C LEU A 171 -5.81 24.15 3.42
N PRO A 172 -6.57 25.25 3.61
CA PRO A 172 -7.21 25.94 2.50
C PRO A 172 -6.21 26.36 1.41
N GLY A 173 -6.58 26.15 0.13
CA GLY A 173 -5.75 26.48 -1.03
C GLY A 173 -4.83 25.35 -1.51
N GLY A 174 -4.85 24.18 -0.86
CA GLY A 174 -4.12 22.98 -1.27
C GLY A 174 -5.02 21.86 -1.78
N GLY A 175 -4.53 20.62 -1.61
CA GLY A 175 -5.28 19.39 -1.82
C GLY A 175 -4.79 18.30 -0.88
N SER A 176 -5.69 17.44 -0.40
CA SER A 176 -5.34 16.37 0.56
C SER A 176 -4.51 15.29 -0.12
N ILE A 177 -4.94 14.79 -1.29
CA ILE A 177 -4.14 13.90 -2.12
C ILE A 177 -4.24 14.40 -3.57
N LEU A 178 -3.13 14.80 -4.17
CA LEU A 178 -3.09 15.49 -5.47
C LEU A 178 -1.80 15.24 -6.25
N ASP A 179 -1.80 15.61 -7.53
CA ASP A 179 -0.66 15.51 -8.46
C ASP A 179 0.02 14.12 -8.45
N LEU A 180 -0.78 13.05 -8.37
CA LEU A 180 -0.30 11.67 -8.45
C LEU A 180 -0.69 11.05 -9.78
N ALA A 181 0.25 10.33 -10.40
CA ALA A 181 -0.04 9.49 -11.55
C ALA A 181 -0.86 8.28 -11.16
N THR A 182 -0.64 7.74 -9.95
CA THR A 182 -1.36 6.54 -9.50
C THR A 182 -1.53 6.55 -7.98
N LEU A 183 -2.76 6.28 -7.54
CA LEU A 183 -3.08 5.85 -6.19
C LEU A 183 -3.54 4.39 -6.21
N THR A 184 -2.78 3.51 -5.57
CA THR A 184 -3.14 2.09 -5.40
C THR A 184 -3.57 1.82 -3.96
N LEU A 185 -4.74 1.21 -3.79
CA LEU A 185 -5.28 0.81 -2.48
C LEU A 185 -5.31 -0.72 -2.38
N GLU A 186 -4.35 -1.31 -1.67
CA GLU A 186 -4.23 -2.76 -1.49
C GLU A 186 -4.86 -3.17 -0.16
N GLY A 187 -6.05 -3.79 -0.22
CA GLY A 187 -6.80 -4.14 1.00
C GLY A 187 -7.30 -2.92 1.76
N CYS A 188 -7.44 -1.77 1.09
CA CYS A 188 -7.88 -0.51 1.66
C CYS A 188 -8.97 0.15 0.80
N LYS A 189 -9.69 1.10 1.37
CA LYS A 189 -10.63 1.97 0.65
C LYS A 189 -10.65 3.37 1.25
N ILE A 190 -10.97 4.37 0.42
CA ILE A 190 -11.32 5.70 0.91
C ILE A 190 -12.72 5.62 1.54
N VAL A 191 -12.84 6.01 2.81
CA VAL A 191 -14.10 5.98 3.59
C VAL A 191 -14.63 7.37 3.93
N ALA A 192 -13.79 8.38 3.89
CA ALA A 192 -14.19 9.77 4.06
C ALA A 192 -13.33 10.70 3.18
N PRO A 193 -13.86 11.88 2.82
CA PRO A 193 -15.27 12.24 2.93
C PRO A 193 -16.16 11.37 2.02
N ALA A 194 -17.47 11.36 2.28
CA ALA A 194 -18.38 10.49 1.53
C ALA A 194 -18.37 10.84 0.03
N GLY A 195 -18.18 9.83 -0.82
CA GLY A 195 -18.07 10.03 -2.28
C GLY A 195 -16.68 10.50 -2.75
N ALA A 196 -15.68 10.57 -1.85
CA ALA A 196 -14.31 10.82 -2.25
C ALA A 196 -13.76 9.67 -3.09
N VAL A 197 -13.22 10.00 -4.27
CA VAL A 197 -12.61 9.05 -5.19
C VAL A 197 -11.33 9.63 -5.79
N PHE A 198 -10.36 8.78 -6.08
CA PHE A 198 -9.21 9.17 -6.88
C PHE A 198 -9.64 9.28 -8.35
N ASN A 199 -9.41 10.44 -8.95
CA ASN A 199 -9.70 10.71 -10.35
C ASN A 199 -8.39 10.65 -11.16
N ASN A 200 -8.25 9.63 -12.01
CA ASN A 200 -7.05 9.42 -12.84
C ASN A 200 -6.82 10.50 -13.90
N GLU A 201 -7.86 11.23 -14.32
CA GLU A 201 -7.73 12.32 -15.32
C GLU A 201 -7.33 13.65 -14.65
N LYS A 202 -7.71 13.82 -13.38
CA LYS A 202 -7.41 15.01 -12.58
C LYS A 202 -6.26 14.80 -11.58
N HIS A 203 -5.69 13.60 -11.54
CA HIS A 203 -4.51 13.24 -10.75
C HIS A 203 -4.62 13.48 -9.24
N GLY A 204 -5.81 13.37 -8.65
CA GLY A 204 -6.03 13.64 -7.24
C GLY A 204 -7.31 13.03 -6.68
N VAL A 205 -7.56 13.23 -5.39
CA VAL A 205 -8.81 12.80 -4.73
C VAL A 205 -9.82 13.95 -4.73
N TYR A 206 -11.02 13.67 -5.24
CA TYR A 206 -12.11 14.62 -5.42
C TYR A 206 -13.39 14.11 -4.76
N VAL A 207 -14.26 15.03 -4.35
CA VAL A 207 -15.62 14.73 -3.91
C VAL A 207 -16.58 15.20 -4.99
N GLY A 208 -17.40 14.28 -5.51
CA GLY A 208 -18.33 14.59 -6.60
C GLY A 208 -17.62 15.16 -7.84
N ASP A 209 -18.21 16.20 -8.44
CA ASP A 209 -17.72 16.83 -9.68
C ASP A 209 -16.93 18.12 -9.42
N GLU A 210 -16.36 18.29 -8.23
CA GLU A 210 -15.62 19.50 -7.86
C GLU A 210 -14.45 19.79 -8.81
N LYS A 211 -14.16 21.09 -8.96
CA LYS A 211 -13.11 21.58 -9.86
C LYS A 211 -11.71 21.29 -9.30
N ASP A 212 -11.54 21.48 -8.00
CA ASP A 212 -10.27 21.39 -7.28
C ASP A 212 -10.27 20.13 -6.39
N PRO A 213 -9.09 19.54 -6.10
CA PRO A 213 -9.01 18.36 -5.23
C PRO A 213 -9.53 18.68 -3.83
N THR A 214 -10.05 17.68 -3.13
CA THR A 214 -10.64 17.90 -1.82
C THR A 214 -9.58 18.36 -0.81
N ILE A 215 -9.94 19.33 0.02
CA ILE A 215 -9.15 19.78 1.17
C ILE A 215 -9.63 19.13 2.48
N GLU A 216 -10.73 18.36 2.43
CA GLU A 216 -11.27 17.67 3.61
C GLU A 216 -10.37 16.49 4.02
N GLU A 217 -10.63 15.95 5.22
CA GLU A 217 -9.87 14.79 5.71
C GLU A 217 -10.23 13.55 4.88
N VAL A 218 -9.32 13.18 3.98
CA VAL A 218 -9.36 11.92 3.26
C VAL A 218 -8.94 10.82 4.23
N VAL A 219 -9.87 9.92 4.55
CA VAL A 219 -9.63 8.78 5.43
C VAL A 219 -9.58 7.52 4.58
N ILE A 220 -8.45 6.82 4.63
CA ILE A 220 -8.21 5.53 4.00
C ILE A 220 -8.00 4.51 5.12
N GLU A 221 -8.80 3.46 5.12
CA GLU A 221 -8.73 2.41 6.13
C GLU A 221 -8.67 1.04 5.47
N PRO A 222 -8.15 0.01 6.16
CA PRO A 222 -8.24 -1.35 5.68
C PRO A 222 -9.70 -1.69 5.35
N SER A 223 -9.92 -2.19 4.15
CA SER A 223 -11.22 -2.69 3.77
C SER A 223 -11.54 -3.87 4.66
N THR A 224 -12.56 -3.73 5.50
CA THR A 224 -13.25 -4.89 6.09
C THR A 224 -14.11 -5.57 5.04
N ASP A 225 -13.63 -5.67 3.80
CA ASP A 225 -14.09 -6.71 2.92
C ASP A 225 -13.68 -7.98 3.64
N LYS A 226 -14.55 -8.43 4.56
CA LYS A 226 -14.83 -9.84 4.70
C LYS A 226 -14.84 -10.26 3.25
N VAL A 227 -13.87 -11.10 2.85
CA VAL A 227 -14.10 -12.04 1.77
C VAL A 227 -15.54 -12.39 1.99
N ALA A 228 -16.43 -11.94 1.09
CA ALA A 228 -17.84 -12.23 1.26
C ALA A 228 -17.80 -13.70 1.61
N ASP A 229 -18.39 -14.11 2.75
CA ASP A 229 -18.74 -15.51 2.88
C ASP A 229 -19.40 -15.75 1.54
N ILE A 230 -18.69 -16.45 0.62
CA ILE A 230 -19.30 -16.96 -0.58
C ILE A 230 -20.37 -17.75 0.10
N ALA A 231 -21.61 -17.23 0.09
CA ALA A 231 -22.70 -17.83 0.79
C ALA A 231 -22.70 -19.21 0.19
N ILE A 232 -22.11 -20.18 0.90
CA ILE A 232 -21.70 -21.44 0.32
C ILE A 232 -23.04 -21.93 -0.18
N PRO A 233 -23.26 -22.05 -1.50
CA PRO A 233 -24.61 -22.21 -2.00
C PRO A 233 -25.16 -23.44 -1.32
N SER A 234 -26.08 -23.22 -0.38
CA SER A 234 -26.54 -24.30 0.48
C SER A 234 -27.42 -25.14 -0.41
N VAL A 235 -26.87 -26.23 -0.94
CA VAL A 235 -27.69 -27.23 -1.63
C VAL A 235 -28.63 -27.82 -0.58
N SER A 236 -29.93 -27.78 -0.89
CA SER A 236 -30.97 -28.40 -0.05
C SER A 236 -31.66 -29.50 -0.83
N VAL A 237 -31.70 -30.69 -0.26
CA VAL A 237 -32.24 -31.92 -0.86
C VAL A 237 -33.40 -32.40 0.02
N TYR A 238 -34.60 -32.45 -0.55
CA TYR A 238 -35.81 -32.84 0.18
C TYR A 238 -36.81 -33.59 -0.73
N PRO A 239 -37.65 -34.49 -0.19
CA PRO A 239 -37.63 -34.96 1.18
C PRO A 239 -36.40 -35.83 1.45
N ASN A 240 -35.89 -35.80 2.68
CA ASN A 240 -34.90 -36.76 3.15
C ASN A 240 -35.40 -37.34 4.49
N PRO A 241 -35.68 -38.65 4.58
CA PRO A 241 -35.52 -39.69 3.55
C PRO A 241 -36.48 -39.57 2.35
N ALA A 242 -36.06 -40.08 1.19
CA ALA A 242 -36.78 -40.01 -0.08
C ALA A 242 -37.21 -41.39 -0.59
N GLU A 243 -38.36 -41.47 -1.30
CA GLU A 243 -38.83 -42.71 -1.92
C GLU A 243 -38.60 -42.74 -3.42
N ASN A 244 -39.29 -41.93 -4.22
CA ASN A 244 -39.19 -41.98 -5.68
C ASN A 244 -38.64 -40.70 -6.30
N LEU A 245 -38.64 -39.59 -5.56
CA LEU A 245 -38.23 -38.28 -6.05
C LEU A 245 -37.51 -37.50 -4.96
N ILE A 246 -36.62 -36.61 -5.39
CA ILE A 246 -36.08 -35.52 -4.58
C ILE A 246 -36.20 -34.19 -5.33
N PHE A 247 -36.26 -33.11 -4.57
CA PHE A 247 -36.06 -31.75 -5.02
C PHE A 247 -34.68 -31.29 -4.58
N VAL A 248 -33.94 -30.67 -5.49
CA VAL A 248 -32.65 -30.06 -5.21
C VAL A 248 -32.79 -28.55 -5.43
N GLU A 249 -32.67 -27.80 -4.35
CA GLU A 249 -32.57 -26.34 -4.40
C GLU A 249 -31.10 -25.97 -4.64
N THR A 250 -30.81 -25.35 -5.77
CA THR A 250 -29.47 -24.94 -6.20
C THR A 250 -29.56 -23.70 -7.10
N MET A 251 -28.43 -23.18 -7.59
CA MET A 251 -28.47 -22.06 -8.55
C MET A 251 -28.96 -22.55 -9.93
N PRO A 252 -29.65 -21.70 -10.72
CA PRO A 252 -29.97 -22.01 -12.11
C PRO A 252 -28.71 -22.34 -12.94
N TYR A 253 -28.91 -23.19 -13.95
CA TYR A 253 -27.93 -23.71 -14.90
C TYR A 253 -26.76 -24.51 -14.27
N GLN A 254 -26.96 -25.09 -13.08
CA GLN A 254 -25.94 -25.91 -12.42
C GLN A 254 -26.07 -27.39 -12.76
N GLN A 255 -24.92 -28.08 -12.82
CA GLN A 255 -24.88 -29.54 -12.91
C GLN A 255 -25.20 -30.14 -11.53
N VAL A 256 -26.21 -31.00 -11.47
CA VAL A 256 -26.56 -31.79 -10.30
C VAL A 256 -26.17 -33.24 -10.56
N GLU A 257 -25.29 -33.78 -9.72
CA GLU A 257 -24.77 -35.14 -9.81
C GLU A 257 -25.15 -35.91 -8.55
N ILE A 258 -25.61 -37.15 -8.70
CA ILE A 258 -25.93 -38.04 -7.58
C ILE A 258 -24.97 -39.21 -7.62
N TYR A 259 -24.27 -39.44 -6.51
CA TYR A 259 -23.32 -40.53 -6.34
C TYR A 259 -23.78 -41.51 -5.28
N ASP A 260 -23.44 -42.79 -5.45
CA ASP A 260 -23.54 -43.79 -4.39
C ASP A 260 -22.42 -43.58 -3.33
N ILE A 261 -22.45 -44.38 -2.26
CA ILE A 261 -21.46 -44.28 -1.17
C ILE A 261 -20.04 -44.68 -1.57
N ASN A 262 -19.88 -45.40 -2.69
CA ASN A 262 -18.59 -45.80 -3.25
C ASN A 262 -18.04 -44.74 -4.22
N GLY A 263 -18.78 -43.66 -4.47
CA GLY A 263 -18.40 -42.59 -5.38
C GLY A 263 -18.77 -42.83 -6.84
N ASN A 264 -19.59 -43.84 -7.15
CA ASN A 264 -20.05 -44.07 -8.52
C ASN A 264 -21.16 -43.09 -8.89
N LEU A 265 -21.05 -42.46 -10.06
CA LEU A 265 -22.08 -41.56 -10.58
C LEU A 265 -23.34 -42.36 -10.97
N CYS A 266 -24.46 -42.04 -10.34
CA CYS A 266 -25.76 -42.68 -10.56
C CYS A 266 -26.68 -41.86 -11.48
N ILE A 267 -26.78 -40.54 -11.23
CA ILE A 267 -27.64 -39.61 -11.98
C ILE A 267 -26.87 -38.31 -12.24
N SER A 268 -27.07 -37.70 -13.39
CA SER A 268 -26.49 -36.41 -13.75
C SER A 268 -27.49 -35.59 -14.56
N GLN A 269 -27.88 -34.40 -14.08
CA GLN A 269 -28.88 -33.53 -14.73
C GLN A 269 -28.53 -32.05 -14.54
N VAL A 270 -28.96 -31.20 -15.48
CA VAL A 270 -28.79 -29.73 -15.37
C VAL A 270 -30.03 -29.11 -14.74
N ALA A 271 -29.85 -28.36 -13.65
CA ALA A 271 -30.90 -27.57 -13.00
C ALA A 271 -31.11 -26.24 -13.72
N TYR A 272 -32.04 -26.14 -14.66
CA TYR A 272 -32.30 -24.86 -15.37
C TYR A 272 -32.91 -23.75 -14.51
N THR A 273 -33.52 -24.11 -13.38
CA THR A 273 -34.11 -23.16 -12.43
C THR A 273 -33.57 -23.43 -11.04
N LYS A 274 -33.98 -22.61 -10.05
CA LYS A 274 -33.55 -22.73 -8.66
C LYS A 274 -33.91 -24.10 -8.03
N ASN A 275 -35.00 -24.72 -8.49
CA ASN A 275 -35.47 -25.99 -7.97
C ASN A 275 -35.57 -26.99 -9.12
N ILE A 276 -34.86 -28.12 -9.01
CA ILE A 276 -35.00 -29.26 -9.93
C ILE A 276 -35.63 -30.43 -9.20
N SER A 277 -36.56 -31.11 -9.86
CA SER A 277 -37.07 -32.42 -9.44
C SER A 277 -36.28 -33.53 -10.12
N ILE A 278 -35.77 -34.49 -9.34
CA ILE A 278 -35.00 -35.63 -9.85
C ILE A 278 -35.70 -36.92 -9.46
N ASP A 279 -36.04 -37.75 -10.45
CA ASP A 279 -36.54 -39.11 -10.25
C ASP A 279 -35.39 -40.02 -9.79
N ILE A 280 -35.58 -40.67 -8.65
CA ILE A 280 -34.63 -41.58 -8.01
C ILE A 280 -35.22 -42.99 -7.81
N LYS A 281 -36.34 -43.30 -8.46
CA LYS A 281 -37.06 -44.58 -8.32
C LYS A 281 -36.19 -45.79 -8.66
N SER A 282 -35.28 -45.64 -9.62
CA SER A 282 -34.36 -46.69 -10.07
C SER A 282 -33.20 -46.94 -9.10
N LEU A 283 -32.96 -46.03 -8.14
CA LEU A 283 -31.88 -46.19 -7.16
C LEU A 283 -32.25 -47.26 -6.12
N ALA A 284 -31.27 -48.10 -5.77
CA ALA A 284 -31.40 -49.04 -4.66
C ALA A 284 -31.54 -48.30 -3.31
N LYS A 285 -32.09 -48.97 -2.31
CA LYS A 285 -32.16 -48.40 -0.95
C LYS A 285 -30.75 -48.17 -0.42
N GLY A 286 -30.48 -46.97 0.11
CA GLY A 286 -29.12 -46.62 0.55
C GLY A 286 -28.89 -45.13 0.77
N LEU A 287 -27.65 -44.80 1.10
CA LEU A 287 -27.18 -43.43 1.27
C LEU A 287 -26.57 -42.93 -0.05
N TYR A 288 -26.97 -41.72 -0.46
CA TYR A 288 -26.49 -41.08 -1.67
C TYR A 288 -25.98 -39.67 -1.37
N ILE A 289 -25.10 -39.17 -2.24
CA ILE A 289 -24.53 -37.82 -2.18
C ILE A 289 -24.99 -37.06 -3.41
N VAL A 290 -25.70 -35.94 -3.22
CA VAL A 290 -25.98 -34.95 -4.26
C VAL A 290 -24.83 -33.94 -4.25
N LYS A 291 -24.29 -33.62 -5.42
CA LYS A 291 -23.25 -32.61 -5.64
C LYS A 291 -23.73 -31.58 -6.65
N THR A 292 -23.56 -30.29 -6.34
CA THR A 292 -23.84 -29.16 -7.24
C THR A 292 -22.99 -27.96 -6.84
N ASN A 293 -22.47 -27.20 -7.81
CA ASN A 293 -21.70 -25.97 -7.56
C ASN A 293 -20.59 -26.13 -6.49
N GLY A 294 -19.88 -27.26 -6.50
CA GLY A 294 -18.82 -27.57 -5.52
C GLY A 294 -19.31 -27.94 -4.11
N THR A 295 -20.61 -27.91 -3.84
CA THR A 295 -21.21 -28.30 -2.55
C THR A 295 -21.84 -29.69 -2.64
N THR A 296 -21.92 -30.38 -1.49
CA THR A 296 -22.50 -31.73 -1.41
C THR A 296 -23.50 -31.85 -0.26
N GLN A 297 -24.58 -32.60 -0.46
CA GLN A 297 -25.49 -33.00 0.61
C GLN A 297 -25.90 -34.45 0.48
N LYS A 298 -26.06 -35.12 1.63
CA LYS A 298 -26.47 -36.52 1.70
C LYS A 298 -27.98 -36.66 1.79
N PHE A 299 -28.55 -37.68 1.15
CA PHE A 299 -29.93 -38.11 1.39
C PHE A 299 -30.03 -39.64 1.47
N VAL A 300 -31.08 -40.12 2.13
CA VAL A 300 -31.38 -41.56 2.29
C VAL A 300 -32.51 -41.95 1.35
N LYS A 301 -32.27 -42.92 0.47
CA LYS A 301 -33.29 -43.59 -0.35
C LYS A 301 -33.90 -44.76 0.43
N LYS A 302 -35.22 -44.73 0.62
CA LYS A 302 -36.02 -45.78 1.28
C LYS A 302 -36.51 -46.87 0.34
#